data_AF-A0A8T5VJ25-F1
#
_entry.id   AF-A0A8T5VJ25-F1
#
_cell.length_a   1.000
_cell.length_b   1.000
_cell.length_c   1.000
_cell.angle_alpha   90.00
_cell.angle_beta   90.00
_cell.angle_gamma   90.00
#
_symmetry.space_group_name_H-M   'P 1'
#
loop_
_entity.id
_entity.type
_entity.pdbx_description
1 polymer ?
#
loop_
_entity_poly.entity_id
_entity_poly.type
_entity_poly.pdbx_seq_one_letter_code
_entity_poly.pdbx_strand_id
1 'polypeptide(L)'
;MKYGDFSSLVQLGVGLHVGTALLQMYGELGVAPLVRTIGRTRSLFLAPDGERPPKALEEELDRLESRCEIFKIRLFQEYRKYVRINSFVAVLLAIVLVAIAYKAQDDVIEGYEWTTVVMFALSLLPAPSTLGALWVDANRQVKPMKDEADDLEKRALASA
;
A
#
# COMPACT_ATOMS: atom_id res chain seq x y z
N MET A 1 -35.57 9.55 -11.42
CA MET A 1 -34.12 9.35 -11.70
C MET A 1 -33.97 7.92 -12.20
N LYS A 2 -33.10 7.63 -13.18
CA LYS A 2 -32.99 6.28 -13.76
C LYS A 2 -31.82 5.52 -13.15
N TYR A 3 -31.93 4.20 -13.07
CA TYR A 3 -30.82 3.33 -12.63
C TYR A 3 -29.53 3.53 -13.46
N GLY A 4 -29.67 3.89 -14.75
CA GLY A 4 -28.54 4.25 -15.62
C GLY A 4 -27.71 5.45 -15.14
N ASP A 5 -28.31 6.39 -14.38
CA ASP A 5 -27.62 7.58 -13.86
C ASP A 5 -26.57 7.19 -12.78
N PHE A 6 -26.67 5.99 -12.20
CA PHE A 6 -25.75 5.47 -11.21
C PHE A 6 -24.60 4.63 -11.79
N SER A 7 -24.65 4.28 -13.09
CA SER A 7 -23.66 3.40 -13.72
C SER A 7 -22.23 3.96 -13.66
N SER A 8 -22.07 5.27 -13.87
CA SER A 8 -20.77 5.96 -13.82
C SER A 8 -20.17 5.96 -12.40
N LEU A 9 -21.02 6.08 -11.37
CA LEU A 9 -20.61 6.06 -9.97
C LEU A 9 -20.13 4.68 -9.53
N VAL A 10 -20.84 3.62 -9.92
CA VAL A 10 -20.41 2.26 -9.57
C VAL A 10 -19.18 1.85 -10.36
N GLN A 11 -19.04 2.26 -11.63
CA GLN A 11 -17.81 2.07 -12.40
C GLN A 11 -16.61 2.75 -11.74
N LEU A 12 -16.80 3.94 -11.17
CA LEU A 12 -15.76 4.65 -10.42
C LEU A 12 -15.38 3.89 -9.12
N GLY A 13 -16.37 3.34 -8.40
CA GLY A 13 -16.12 2.50 -7.22
C GLY A 13 -15.33 1.22 -7.54
N VAL A 14 -15.72 0.49 -8.59
CA VAL A 14 -14.98 -0.70 -9.06
C VAL A 14 -13.57 -0.32 -9.51
N GLY A 15 -13.43 0.74 -10.30
CA GLY A 15 -12.13 1.26 -10.73
C GLY A 15 -11.23 1.66 -9.57
N LEU A 16 -11.80 2.26 -8.51
CA LEU A 16 -11.07 2.63 -7.30
C LEU A 16 -10.56 1.40 -6.54
N HIS A 17 -11.37 0.35 -6.36
CA HIS A 17 -10.93 -0.87 -5.68
C HIS A 17 -9.87 -1.64 -6.47
N VAL A 18 -10.02 -1.74 -7.78
CA VAL A 18 -9.01 -2.37 -8.65
C VAL A 18 -7.73 -1.55 -8.68
N GLY A 19 -7.86 -0.23 -8.86
CA GLY A 19 -6.73 0.71 -8.85
C GLY A 19 -5.99 0.73 -7.52
N THR A 20 -6.71 0.65 -6.39
CA THR A 20 -6.07 0.53 -5.07
C THR A 20 -5.40 -0.80 -4.86
N ALA A 21 -5.99 -1.92 -5.31
CA ALA A 21 -5.32 -3.22 -5.27
C ALA A 21 -3.99 -3.21 -6.05
N LEU A 22 -3.96 -2.53 -7.21
CA LEU A 22 -2.77 -2.36 -8.06
C LEU A 22 -1.74 -1.40 -7.45
N LEU A 23 -2.15 -0.23 -6.94
CA LEU A 23 -1.26 0.72 -6.25
C LEU A 23 -0.68 0.13 -4.97
N GLN A 24 -1.43 -0.73 -4.29
CA GLN A 24 -0.93 -1.43 -3.12
C GLN A 24 0.00 -2.61 -3.49
N MET A 25 -0.10 -3.21 -4.69
CA MET A 25 0.97 -4.10 -5.22
C MET A 25 2.28 -3.31 -5.41
N TYR A 26 2.18 -2.04 -5.78
CA TYR A 26 3.31 -1.12 -5.85
C TYR A 26 3.89 -0.73 -4.48
N GLY A 27 3.48 -1.36 -3.36
CA GLY A 27 4.06 -1.16 -2.03
C GLY A 27 5.59 -1.31 -1.94
N GLU A 28 6.23 -1.88 -2.98
CA GLU A 28 7.68 -1.80 -3.18
C GLU A 28 8.22 -0.36 -3.29
N LEU A 29 7.44 0.61 -3.80
CA LEU A 29 7.83 2.03 -3.88
C LEU A 29 8.10 2.66 -2.51
N GLY A 30 7.39 2.23 -1.46
CA GLY A 30 7.57 2.76 -0.10
C GLY A 30 8.86 2.28 0.56
N VAL A 31 9.31 1.07 0.24
CA VAL A 31 10.50 0.43 0.82
C VAL A 31 11.73 0.60 -0.09
N ALA A 32 11.54 0.93 -1.37
CA ALA A 32 12.61 1.12 -2.34
C ALA A 32 13.70 2.13 -1.88
N PRO A 33 13.38 3.28 -1.26
CA PRO A 33 14.40 4.18 -0.75
C PRO A 33 15.27 3.53 0.35
N LEU A 34 14.64 2.80 1.28
CA LEU A 34 15.33 2.11 2.38
C LEU A 34 16.25 1.01 1.85
N VAL A 35 15.76 0.18 0.93
CA VAL A 35 16.56 -0.88 0.28
C VAL A 35 17.75 -0.28 -0.46
N ARG A 36 17.57 0.87 -1.10
CA ARG A 36 18.65 1.58 -1.80
C ARG A 36 19.72 2.10 -0.84
N THR A 37 19.32 2.69 0.29
CA THR A 37 20.28 3.14 1.33
C THR A 37 21.05 1.95 1.91
N ILE A 38 20.37 0.87 2.30
CA ILE A 38 21.04 -0.35 2.81
C ILE A 38 22.04 -0.91 1.78
N GLY A 39 21.64 -0.99 0.51
CA GLY A 39 22.53 -1.46 -0.56
C GLY A 39 23.76 -0.58 -0.78
N ARG A 40 23.61 0.75 -0.69
CA ARG A 40 24.73 1.70 -0.73
C ARG A 40 25.66 1.51 0.46
N THR A 41 25.11 1.45 1.67
CA THR A 41 25.91 1.26 2.88
C THR A 41 26.67 -0.07 2.83
N ARG A 42 26.04 -1.15 2.34
CA ARG A 42 26.70 -2.45 2.14
C ARG A 42 27.87 -2.39 1.15
N SER A 43 27.77 -1.57 0.11
CA SER A 43 28.86 -1.41 -0.85
C SER A 43 30.14 -0.82 -0.23
N LEU A 44 30.02 -0.03 0.85
CA LEU A 44 31.18 0.51 1.59
C LEU A 44 31.96 -0.59 2.32
N PHE A 45 31.31 -1.69 2.71
CA PHE A 45 31.96 -2.83 3.37
C PHE A 45 32.61 -3.81 2.38
N LEU A 46 32.42 -3.63 1.07
CA LEU A 46 33.10 -4.38 0.01
C LEU A 46 34.41 -3.73 -0.43
N ALA A 47 34.76 -2.56 0.13
CA ALA A 47 35.99 -1.84 -0.16
C ALA A 47 37.24 -2.58 0.39
N PRO A 48 38.46 -2.30 -0.15
CA PRO A 48 39.71 -2.90 0.32
C PRO A 48 39.94 -2.65 1.82
N ASP A 49 40.63 -3.56 2.52
CA ASP A 49 40.77 -3.62 3.98
C ASP A 49 41.26 -2.32 4.69
N GLY A 50 41.77 -1.34 3.94
CA GLY A 50 42.20 -0.04 4.47
C GLY A 50 41.10 1.04 4.58
N GLU A 51 39.99 0.91 3.85
CA GLU A 51 38.87 1.87 3.81
C GLU A 51 37.58 1.25 4.39
N ARG A 52 37.69 0.04 4.94
CA ARG A 52 36.53 -0.72 5.39
C ARG A 52 36.04 -0.18 6.74
N PRO A 53 34.74 0.15 6.88
CA PRO A 53 34.22 0.63 8.15
C PRO A 53 34.33 -0.45 9.25
N PRO A 54 34.30 -0.07 10.53
CA PRO A 54 34.37 -1.00 11.66
C PRO A 54 33.35 -2.15 11.57
N LYS A 55 33.76 -3.37 11.93
CA LYS A 55 32.88 -4.57 11.97
C LYS A 55 31.62 -4.39 12.81
N ALA A 56 31.66 -3.55 13.85
CA ALA A 56 30.48 -3.22 14.65
C ALA A 56 29.36 -2.56 13.80
N LEU A 57 29.72 -1.74 12.81
CA LEU A 57 28.76 -1.14 11.88
C LEU A 57 28.23 -2.17 10.86
N GLU A 58 29.02 -3.18 10.52
CA GLU A 58 28.59 -4.30 9.67
C GLU A 58 27.51 -5.13 10.38
N GLU A 59 27.69 -5.42 11.68
CA GLU A 59 26.67 -6.10 12.50
C GLU A 59 25.39 -5.26 12.68
N GLU A 60 25.52 -3.93 12.85
CA GLU A 60 24.36 -3.02 12.89
C GLU A 60 23.62 -3.02 11.54
N LEU A 61 24.34 -3.04 10.41
CA LEU A 61 23.78 -3.09 9.06
C LEU A 61 23.03 -4.40 8.81
N ASP A 62 23.62 -5.55 9.17
CA ASP A 62 22.98 -6.86 9.03
C ASP A 62 21.69 -6.95 9.86
N ARG A 63 21.70 -6.37 11.08
CA ARG A 63 20.50 -6.28 11.92
C ARG A 63 19.42 -5.41 11.29
N LEU A 64 19.80 -4.30 10.66
CA LEU A 64 18.87 -3.41 9.97
C LEU A 64 18.27 -4.05 8.72
N GLU A 65 19.10 -4.77 7.94
CA GLU A 65 18.66 -5.54 6.77
C GLU A 65 17.67 -6.62 7.17
N SER A 66 17.97 -7.39 8.23
CA SER A 66 17.06 -8.39 8.79
C SER A 66 15.71 -7.79 9.20
N ARG A 67 15.72 -6.63 9.88
CA ARG A 67 14.49 -5.91 10.26
C ARG A 67 13.70 -5.43 9.04
N CYS A 68 14.40 -4.96 8.00
CA CYS A 68 13.79 -4.53 6.74
C CYS A 68 13.10 -5.71 6.02
N GLU A 69 13.73 -6.88 5.96
CA GLU A 69 13.11 -8.08 5.38
C GLU A 69 11.89 -8.55 6.17
N ILE A 70 11.98 -8.60 7.51
CA ILE A 70 10.84 -8.95 8.37
C ILE A 70 9.69 -7.97 8.16
N PHE A 71 9.98 -6.67 8.05
CA PHE A 71 8.99 -5.65 7.75
C PHE A 71 8.35 -5.87 6.37
N LYS A 72 9.14 -6.15 5.32
CA LYS A 72 8.63 -6.44 3.97
C LYS A 72 7.69 -7.63 3.98
N ILE A 73 8.04 -8.71 4.68
CA ILE A 73 7.21 -9.91 4.82
C ILE A 73 5.89 -9.58 5.54
N ARG A 74 5.95 -8.87 6.66
CA ARG A 74 4.76 -8.46 7.43
C ARG A 74 3.85 -7.56 6.60
N LEU A 75 4.42 -6.54 5.95
CA LEU A 75 3.71 -5.64 5.06
C LEU A 75 3.01 -6.41 3.93
N PHE A 76 3.70 -7.39 3.33
CA PHE A 76 3.11 -8.23 2.28
C PHE A 76 1.97 -9.13 2.78
N GLN A 77 2.07 -9.69 3.99
CA GLN A 77 1.00 -10.48 4.59
C GLN A 77 -0.23 -9.63 4.90
N GLU A 78 -0.02 -8.47 5.53
CA GLU A 78 -1.06 -7.51 5.87
C GLU A 78 -1.74 -6.97 4.60
N TYR A 79 -0.94 -6.64 3.58
CA TYR A 79 -1.39 -6.30 2.23
C TYR A 79 -2.31 -7.36 1.64
N ARG A 80 -1.92 -8.64 1.68
CA ARG A 80 -2.72 -9.75 1.13
C ARG A 80 -4.13 -9.81 1.72
N LYS A 81 -4.29 -9.40 2.99
CA LYS A 81 -5.60 -9.33 3.66
C LYS A 81 -6.45 -8.22 3.04
N TYR A 82 -5.89 -7.03 2.83
CA TYR A 82 -6.61 -5.89 2.24
C TYR A 82 -6.98 -6.12 0.78
N VAL A 83 -6.11 -6.77 -0.01
CA VAL A 83 -6.43 -7.16 -1.40
C VAL A 83 -7.63 -8.08 -1.45
N ARG A 84 -7.69 -9.09 -0.58
CA ARG A 84 -8.83 -10.02 -0.54
C ARG A 84 -10.13 -9.27 -0.22
N ILE A 85 -10.09 -8.34 0.74
CA ILE A 85 -11.26 -7.53 1.11
C ILE A 85 -11.68 -6.64 -0.06
N ASN A 86 -10.77 -5.86 -0.65
CA ASN A 86 -11.08 -4.99 -1.78
C ASN A 86 -11.54 -5.76 -3.01
N SER A 87 -10.96 -6.94 -3.28
CA SER A 87 -11.38 -7.79 -4.40
C SER A 87 -12.79 -8.34 -4.18
N PHE A 88 -13.11 -8.80 -2.96
CA PHE A 88 -14.45 -9.26 -2.62
C PHE A 88 -15.48 -8.15 -2.77
N VAL A 89 -15.18 -6.94 -2.27
CA VAL A 89 -16.06 -5.77 -2.42
C VAL A 89 -16.23 -5.40 -3.90
N ALA A 90 -15.15 -5.44 -4.70
CA ALA A 90 -15.22 -5.18 -6.14
C ALA A 90 -16.13 -6.17 -6.89
N VAL A 91 -16.08 -7.47 -6.55
CA VAL A 91 -16.97 -8.49 -7.14
C VAL A 91 -18.42 -8.22 -6.76
N LEU A 92 -18.69 -7.89 -5.49
CA LEU A 92 -20.04 -7.58 -5.00
C LEU A 92 -20.61 -6.35 -5.72
N LEU A 93 -19.79 -5.31 -5.91
CA LEU A 93 -20.17 -4.12 -6.66
C LEU A 93 -20.40 -4.41 -8.15
N ALA A 94 -19.59 -5.29 -8.75
CA ALA A 94 -19.79 -5.70 -10.14
C ALA A 94 -21.14 -6.43 -10.34
N ILE A 95 -21.54 -7.28 -9.39
CA ILE A 95 -22.85 -7.96 -9.41
C ILE A 95 -23.98 -6.92 -9.32
N VAL A 96 -23.85 -5.94 -8.42
CA VAL A 96 -24.81 -4.83 -8.30
C VAL A 96 -24.88 -4.04 -9.61
N LEU A 97 -23.75 -3.77 -10.26
CA LEU A 97 -23.67 -3.10 -11.57
C LEU A 97 -24.44 -3.84 -12.65
N VAL A 98 -24.28 -5.17 -12.72
CA VAL A 98 -25.02 -6.01 -13.67
C VAL A 98 -26.53 -5.93 -13.40
N ALA A 99 -26.95 -5.99 -12.13
CA ALA A 99 -28.35 -5.87 -11.76
C ALA A 99 -28.94 -4.48 -12.12
N ILE A 100 -28.19 -3.41 -11.88
CA ILE A 100 -28.55 -2.04 -12.27
C ILE A 100 -28.63 -1.92 -13.79
N ALA A 101 -27.70 -2.52 -14.54
CA ALA A 101 -27.70 -2.50 -15.99
C ALA A 101 -28.93 -3.20 -16.58
N TYR A 102 -29.36 -4.33 -16.01
CA TYR A 102 -30.60 -5.01 -16.42
C TYR A 102 -31.85 -4.19 -16.13
N LYS A 103 -31.83 -3.36 -15.06
CA LYS A 103 -32.94 -2.49 -14.65
C LYS A 103 -32.77 -1.03 -15.09
N ALA A 104 -31.86 -0.75 -16.02
CA ALA A 104 -31.45 0.63 -16.34
C ALA A 104 -32.59 1.53 -16.84
N GLN A 105 -33.66 0.94 -17.39
CA GLN A 105 -34.82 1.65 -17.92
C GLN A 105 -35.95 1.85 -16.89
N ASP A 106 -35.89 1.15 -15.75
CA ASP A 106 -36.87 1.30 -14.69
C ASP A 106 -36.63 2.62 -13.93
N ASP A 107 -37.72 3.29 -13.55
CA ASP A 107 -37.64 4.42 -12.62
C ASP A 107 -37.18 3.92 -11.24
N VAL A 108 -36.29 4.68 -10.61
CA VAL A 108 -35.88 4.42 -9.23
C VAL A 108 -37.12 4.47 -8.35
N ILE A 109 -37.38 3.37 -7.63
CA ILE A 109 -38.50 3.27 -6.69
C ILE A 109 -38.34 4.38 -5.64
N GLU A 110 -39.32 5.30 -5.56
CA GLU A 110 -39.35 6.37 -4.56
C GLU A 110 -39.17 5.77 -3.16
N GLY A 111 -38.10 6.20 -2.46
CA GLY A 111 -37.75 5.73 -1.12
C GLY A 111 -36.42 4.94 -1.01
N TYR A 112 -35.82 4.51 -2.12
CA TYR A 112 -34.54 3.77 -2.13
C TYR A 112 -33.30 4.63 -2.48
N GLU A 113 -33.43 5.94 -2.57
CA GLU A 113 -32.31 6.85 -2.87
C GLU A 113 -31.24 6.79 -1.78
N TRP A 114 -31.65 6.78 -0.50
CA TRP A 114 -30.74 6.72 0.65
C TRP A 114 -29.99 5.39 0.75
N THR A 115 -30.65 4.26 0.46
CA THR A 115 -29.99 2.95 0.43
C THR A 115 -28.93 2.88 -0.66
N THR A 116 -29.16 3.54 -1.80
CA THR A 116 -28.19 3.63 -2.90
C THR A 116 -26.99 4.51 -2.50
N VAL A 117 -27.22 5.64 -1.83
CA VAL A 117 -26.17 6.53 -1.30
C VAL A 117 -25.34 5.86 -0.20
N VAL A 118 -25.98 5.09 0.69
CA VAL A 118 -25.29 4.35 1.76
C VAL A 118 -24.45 3.21 1.19
N MET A 119 -24.99 2.45 0.22
CA MET A 119 -24.22 1.43 -0.50
C MET A 119 -23.05 2.04 -1.27
N PHE A 120 -23.25 3.23 -1.84
CA PHE A 120 -22.19 4.00 -2.49
C PHE A 120 -21.09 4.41 -1.50
N ALA A 121 -21.45 4.98 -0.35
CA ALA A 121 -20.48 5.38 0.67
C ALA A 121 -19.68 4.17 1.19
N LEU A 122 -20.36 3.04 1.42
CA LEU A 122 -19.74 1.77 1.82
C LEU A 122 -18.88 1.15 0.72
N SER A 123 -19.16 1.45 -0.55
CA SER A 123 -18.30 1.06 -1.67
C SER A 123 -17.07 1.95 -1.79
N LEU A 124 -17.21 3.27 -1.60
CA LEU A 124 -16.12 4.18 -1.92
C LEU A 124 -15.12 4.32 -0.77
N LEU A 125 -15.58 4.29 0.49
CA LEU A 125 -14.75 4.57 1.66
C LEU A 125 -13.67 3.51 1.97
N PRO A 126 -13.89 2.20 1.82
CA PRO A 126 -12.91 1.21 2.25
C PRO A 126 -11.57 1.33 1.52
N ALA A 127 -11.57 1.66 0.22
CA ALA A 127 -10.35 1.75 -0.57
C ALA A 127 -9.42 2.93 -0.16
N PRO A 128 -9.91 4.19 -0.06
CA PRO A 128 -9.14 5.31 0.47
C PRO A 128 -8.77 5.14 1.94
N SER A 129 -9.68 4.61 2.78
CA SER A 129 -9.39 4.39 4.19
C SER A 129 -8.29 3.34 4.40
N THR A 130 -8.30 2.25 3.64
CA THR A 130 -7.25 1.23 3.69
C THR A 130 -5.92 1.75 3.15
N LEU A 131 -5.93 2.52 2.07
CA LEU A 131 -4.73 3.23 1.60
C LEU A 131 -4.17 4.18 2.65
N GLY A 132 -5.02 5.00 3.28
CA GLY A 132 -4.59 5.95 4.29
C GLY A 132 -4.02 5.26 5.53
N ALA A 133 -4.67 4.19 6.00
CA ALA A 133 -4.19 3.39 7.12
C ALA A 133 -2.83 2.74 6.81
N LEU A 134 -2.68 2.11 5.63
CA LEU A 134 -1.43 1.51 5.20
C LEU A 134 -0.32 2.56 5.01
N TRP A 135 -0.65 3.73 4.47
CA TRP A 135 0.31 4.83 4.36
C TRP A 135 0.81 5.25 5.74
N VAL A 136 -0.10 5.51 6.69
CA VAL A 136 0.25 5.96 8.03
C VAL A 136 1.11 4.91 8.74
N ASP A 137 0.72 3.64 8.67
CA ASP A 137 1.44 2.56 9.32
C ASP A 137 2.82 2.32 8.69
N ALA A 138 2.88 2.31 7.36
CA ALA A 138 4.15 2.23 6.63
C ALA A 138 5.05 3.42 6.96
N ASN A 139 4.53 4.65 6.96
CA ASN A 139 5.33 5.83 7.27
C ASN A 139 5.84 5.82 8.72
N ARG A 140 5.03 5.31 9.67
CA ARG A 140 5.42 5.21 11.08
C ARG A 140 6.51 4.16 11.33
N GLN A 141 6.52 3.07 10.57
CA GLN A 141 7.50 1.99 10.71
C GLN A 141 8.74 2.19 9.82
N VAL A 142 8.59 2.65 8.59
CA VAL A 142 9.68 2.86 7.63
C VAL A 142 10.53 4.07 7.99
N LYS A 143 9.93 5.16 8.48
CA LYS A 143 10.67 6.37 8.85
C LYS A 143 11.80 6.12 9.85
N PRO A 144 11.59 5.47 11.02
CA PRO A 144 12.69 5.19 11.94
C PRO A 144 13.75 4.25 11.35
N MET A 145 13.35 3.26 10.53
CA MET A 145 14.32 2.39 9.85
C MET A 145 15.15 3.14 8.81
N LYS A 146 14.55 4.12 8.13
CA LYS A 146 15.25 5.00 7.19
C LYS A 146 16.20 5.94 7.92
N ASP A 147 15.75 6.57 9.00
CA ASP A 147 16.59 7.45 9.80
C ASP A 147 17.80 6.69 10.38
N GLU A 148 17.60 5.44 10.82
CA GLU A 148 18.65 4.52 11.26
C GLU A 148 19.61 4.15 10.11
N ALA A 149 19.08 3.86 8.90
CA ALA A 149 19.91 3.59 7.73
C ALA A 149 20.76 4.80 7.30
N ASP A 150 20.17 6.00 7.31
CA ASP A 150 20.83 7.25 6.92
C ASP A 150 21.90 7.66 7.96
N ASP A 151 21.69 7.39 9.25
CA ASP A 151 22.70 7.58 10.31
C ASP A 151 23.86 6.59 10.16
N LEU A 152 23.55 5.32 9.87
CA LEU A 152 24.55 4.28 9.68
C LEU A 152 25.41 4.54 8.43
N GLU A 153 24.80 5.01 7.33
CA GLU A 153 25.54 5.47 6.14
C GLU A 153 26.50 6.62 6.49
N LYS A 154 26.05 7.62 7.24
CA LYS A 154 26.92 8.74 7.67
C LYS A 154 28.08 8.29 8.54
N ARG A 155 27.84 7.39 9.51
CA ARG A 155 28.87 6.84 10.40
C ARG A 155 29.88 5.99 9.63
N ALA A 156 29.42 5.19 8.67
CA ALA A 156 30.27 4.40 7.80
C ALA A 156 31.17 5.30 6.92
N LEU A 157 30.59 6.35 6.31
CA LEU A 157 31.34 7.32 5.51
C LEU A 157 32.35 8.17 6.31
N ALA A 158 32.07 8.42 7.60
CA ALA A 158 32.99 9.16 8.46
C ALA A 158 34.13 8.29 9.04
N SER A 159 34.01 6.97 8.94
CA SER A 159 34.96 5.99 9.49
C SER A 159 35.81 5.30 8.41
N ALA A 160 35.44 5.49 7.14
CA ALA A 160 36.20 5.09 5.95
C ALA A 160 37.15 6.23 5.54
#